data_AF-A0A8T3ZQD2-F1
#
_entry.id   AF-A0A8T3ZQD2-F1
#
_cell.length_a   1.000
_cell.length_b   1.000
_cell.length_c   1.000
_cell.angle_alpha   90.00
_cell.angle_beta   90.00
_cell.angle_gamma   90.00
#
_symmetry.space_group_name_H-M   'P 1'
#
loop_
_entity.id
_entity.type
_entity.pdbx_description
1 polymer ?
#
loop_
_entity_poly.entity_id
_entity_poly.type
_entity_poly.pdbx_seq_one_letter_code
_entity_poly.pdbx_strand_id
1 'polypeptide(L)'
;MGQKSALGQVFDFSLLCMVSVYFIGFLSFHPQSLFLADPLLEIPHEYEIYFEVLLWAIFGLLIVDLYFKYREIDNWKIFLKKHWHDIVMLALIPFLTLFKIIKVSVSLVKTLKASKSGFKVFQKAKKASKHLKSK
;
A
#
# COMPACT_ATOMS: atom_id res chain seq x y z
N MET A 1 -13.00 6.48 33.48
CA MET A 1 -11.72 6.18 32.81
C MET A 1 -11.35 4.75 33.17
N GLY A 2 -11.62 3.80 32.27
CA GLY A 2 -11.33 2.39 32.52
C GLY A 2 -9.82 2.16 32.54
N GLN A 3 -9.35 1.46 33.57
CA GLN A 3 -7.97 1.02 33.72
C GLN A 3 -7.57 0.26 32.44
N LYS A 4 -6.77 0.89 31.57
CA LYS A 4 -6.18 0.16 30.43
C LYS A 4 -5.28 -0.91 31.03
N SER A 5 -5.54 -2.17 30.73
CA SER A 5 -4.61 -3.26 31.02
C SER A 5 -3.23 -2.89 30.47
N ALA A 6 -2.16 -3.20 31.21
CA ALA A 6 -0.78 -2.91 30.79
C ALA A 6 -0.49 -3.45 29.38
N LEU A 7 -1.12 -4.56 29.00
CA LEU A 7 -1.07 -5.12 27.65
C LEU A 7 -1.61 -4.14 26.60
N GLY A 8 -2.75 -3.50 26.83
CA GLY A 8 -3.34 -2.56 25.89
C GLY A 8 -2.46 -1.33 25.63
N GLN A 9 -1.75 -0.85 26.67
CA GLN A 9 -0.78 0.24 26.50
C GLN A 9 0.43 -0.18 25.66
N VAL A 10 0.92 -1.41 25.85
CA VAL A 10 2.03 -1.95 25.04
C VAL A 10 1.61 -2.11 23.58
N PHE A 11 0.40 -2.60 23.31
CA PHE A 11 -0.14 -2.69 21.94
C PHE A 11 -0.28 -1.31 21.30
N ASP A 12 -0.88 -0.34 22.01
CA ASP A 12 -1.03 1.04 21.53
C ASP A 12 0.35 1.65 21.18
N PHE A 13 1.35 1.47 22.05
CA PHE A 13 2.70 1.99 21.83
C PHE A 13 3.43 1.28 20.69
N SER A 14 3.30 -0.04 20.60
CA SER A 14 3.86 -0.83 19.50
C SER A 14 3.26 -0.42 18.15
N LEU A 15 1.94 -0.26 18.08
CA LEU A 15 1.24 0.24 16.89
C LEU A 15 1.75 1.62 16.51
N LEU A 16 1.87 2.53 17.48
CA LEU A 16 2.38 3.88 17.24
C LEU A 16 3.78 3.84 16.62
N CYS A 17 4.71 3.08 17.21
CA CYS A 17 6.07 2.94 16.69
C CYS A 17 6.08 2.37 15.26
N MET A 18 5.33 1.28 15.00
CA MET A 18 5.28 0.68 13.67
C MET A 18 4.69 1.63 12.63
N VAL A 19 3.63 2.36 12.98
CA VAL A 19 2.98 3.34 12.10
C VAL A 19 3.89 4.52 11.82
N SER A 20 4.63 5.02 12.81
CA SER A 20 5.63 6.08 12.61
C SER A 20 6.72 5.64 11.65
N VAL A 21 7.27 4.43 11.82
CA VAL A 21 8.28 3.86 10.92
C VAL A 21 7.71 3.73 9.51
N TYR A 22 6.51 3.17 9.37
CA TYR A 22 5.84 3.04 8.08
C TYR A 22 5.62 4.39 7.40
N PHE A 23 5.21 5.41 8.15
CA PHE A 23 4.96 6.75 7.62
C PHE A 23 6.23 7.41 7.05
N ILE A 24 7.38 7.23 7.73
CA ILE A 24 8.69 7.71 7.23
C ILE A 24 9.05 6.98 5.93
N GLY A 25 8.83 5.67 5.85
CA GLY A 25 9.03 4.91 4.61
C GLY A 25 8.11 5.39 3.49
N PHE A 26 6.83 5.58 3.78
CA PHE A 26 5.84 6.06 2.82
C PHE A 26 6.23 7.42 2.20
N LEU A 27 6.70 8.36 3.05
CA LEU A 27 7.23 9.65 2.61
C LEU A 27 8.44 9.51 1.69
N SER A 28 9.27 8.49 1.92
CA SER A 28 10.51 8.25 1.17
C SER A 28 10.23 7.60 -0.20
N PHE A 29 9.34 6.61 -0.26
CA PHE A 29 9.01 5.93 -1.52
C PHE A 29 8.00 6.67 -2.40
N HIS A 30 7.16 7.53 -1.80
CA HIS A 30 6.09 8.20 -2.53
C HIS A 30 6.04 9.72 -2.23
N PRO A 31 7.11 10.49 -2.51
CA PRO A 31 7.17 11.93 -2.26
C PRO A 31 6.11 12.72 -3.05
N GLN A 32 5.87 12.31 -4.31
CA GLN A 32 4.91 12.96 -5.21
C GLN A 32 3.45 12.87 -4.72
N SER A 33 3.07 11.84 -3.97
CA SER A 33 1.72 11.75 -3.40
C SER A 33 1.46 12.76 -2.27
N LEU A 34 2.52 13.36 -1.73
CA LEU A 34 2.44 14.37 -0.68
C LEU A 34 2.94 15.74 -1.15
N PHE A 35 3.00 15.95 -2.48
CA PHE A 35 3.48 17.18 -3.12
C PHE A 35 4.92 17.55 -2.76
N LEU A 36 5.72 16.58 -2.30
CA LEU A 36 7.16 16.78 -2.08
C LEU A 36 7.91 16.69 -3.40
N ALA A 37 8.84 17.62 -3.63
CA ALA A 37 9.70 17.64 -4.81
C ALA A 37 10.71 16.49 -4.78
N ASP A 38 11.28 16.23 -3.60
CA ASP A 38 12.34 15.26 -3.37
C ASP A 38 11.98 14.28 -2.24
N PRO A 39 12.50 13.04 -2.28
CA PRO A 39 12.33 12.07 -1.20
C PRO A 39 13.02 12.56 0.09
N LEU A 40 12.37 12.37 1.24
CA LEU A 40 12.94 12.70 2.55
C LEU A 40 14.17 11.85 2.89
N LEU A 41 14.18 10.59 2.45
CA LEU A 41 15.32 9.68 2.53
C LEU A 41 15.44 8.92 1.22
N GLU A 42 16.65 8.84 0.67
CA GLU A 42 16.95 8.00 -0.49
C GLU A 42 17.07 6.54 -0.04
N ILE A 43 15.93 5.87 0.10
CA ILE A 43 15.87 4.45 0.43
C ILE A 43 15.84 3.63 -0.86
N PRO A 44 16.73 2.63 -1.04
CA PRO A 44 16.70 1.76 -2.22
C PRO A 44 15.34 1.08 -2.37
N HIS A 45 14.82 1.01 -3.60
CA HIS A 45 13.51 0.42 -3.89
C HIS A 45 13.39 -1.06 -3.49
N GLU A 46 14.51 -1.78 -3.35
CA GLU A 46 14.52 -3.15 -2.82
C GLU A 46 13.91 -3.24 -1.42
N TYR A 47 13.98 -2.16 -0.64
CA TYR A 47 13.41 -2.15 0.71
C TYR A 47 11.89 -1.95 0.74
N GLU A 48 11.26 -1.56 -0.37
CA GLU A 48 9.80 -1.32 -0.44
C GLU A 48 9.01 -2.55 0.03
N ILE A 49 9.51 -3.75 -0.27
CA ILE A 49 8.88 -5.01 0.14
C ILE A 49 8.80 -5.17 1.66
N TYR A 50 9.80 -4.71 2.42
CA TYR A 50 9.76 -4.77 3.88
C TYR A 50 8.72 -3.82 4.46
N PHE A 51 8.50 -2.67 3.81
CA PHE A 51 7.44 -1.73 4.21
C PHE A 51 6.06 -2.26 3.87
N GLU A 52 5.91 -3.02 2.79
CA GLU A 52 4.68 -3.72 2.47
C GLU A 52 4.38 -4.82 3.51
N VAL A 53 5.39 -5.62 3.88
CA VAL A 53 5.27 -6.62 4.96
C VAL A 53 4.95 -5.93 6.30
N LEU A 54 5.59 -4.79 6.60
CA LEU A 54 5.32 -4.02 7.81
C LEU A 54 3.87 -3.52 7.85
N LEU A 55 3.33 -3.05 6.73
CA LEU A 55 1.94 -2.63 6.62
C LEU A 55 0.96 -3.78 6.91
N TRP A 56 1.24 -4.97 6.37
CA TRP A 56 0.46 -6.18 6.66
C TRP A 56 0.59 -6.63 8.11
N ALA A 57 1.75 -6.45 8.73
CA ALA A 57 1.94 -6.71 10.16
C ALA A 57 1.12 -5.74 11.03
N ILE A 58 1.11 -4.45 10.70
CA ILE A 58 0.25 -3.44 11.37
C ILE A 58 -1.22 -3.81 11.22
N PHE A 59 -1.64 -4.24 10.02
CA PHE A 59 -3.00 -4.67 9.76
C PHE A 59 -3.39 -5.87 10.63
N GLY A 60 -2.55 -6.91 10.67
CA GLY A 60 -2.78 -8.08 11.54
C GLY A 60 -2.88 -7.69 13.01
N LEU A 61 -1.99 -6.79 13.47
CA LEU A 61 -1.99 -6.30 14.85
C LEU A 61 -3.28 -5.54 15.20
N LEU A 62 -3.75 -4.68 14.30
CA LEU A 62 -5.03 -3.96 14.43
C LEU A 62 -6.22 -4.93 14.52
N ILE A 63 -6.26 -5.98 13.70
CA ILE A 63 -7.33 -6.99 13.76
C ILE A 63 -7.38 -7.65 15.15
N VAL A 64 -6.22 -8.09 15.63
CA VAL A 64 -6.10 -8.77 16.92
C VAL A 64 -6.53 -7.83 18.06
N ASP A 65 -6.07 -6.59 18.03
CA ASP A 65 -6.42 -5.57 19.01
C ASP A 65 -7.93 -5.23 19.00
N LEU A 66 -8.53 -5.00 17.84
CA LEU A 66 -9.99 -4.80 17.71
C LEU A 66 -10.78 -6.02 18.19
N TYR A 67 -10.30 -7.23 17.90
CA TYR A 67 -10.97 -8.46 18.30
C TYR A 67 -11.06 -8.58 19.82
N PHE A 68 -9.97 -8.29 20.54
CA PHE A 68 -9.98 -8.26 22.01
C PHE A 68 -10.87 -7.15 22.55
N LYS A 69 -10.79 -5.92 21.99
CA LYS A 69 -11.64 -4.79 22.36
C LYS A 69 -13.14 -5.08 22.14
N TYR A 70 -13.48 -5.82 21.08
CA TYR A 70 -14.87 -6.21 20.79
C TYR A 70 -15.39 -7.22 21.80
N ARG A 71 -14.57 -8.22 22.13
CA ARG A 71 -14.91 -9.27 23.11
C ARG A 71 -15.19 -8.72 24.51
N GLU A 72 -14.57 -7.60 24.90
CA GLU A 72 -14.84 -6.95 26.18
C GLU A 72 -16.18 -6.18 26.23
N ILE A 73 -16.65 -5.64 25.10
CA ILE A 73 -17.82 -4.75 25.07
C ILE A 73 -19.12 -5.52 24.80
N ASP A 74 -19.04 -6.66 24.10
CA ASP A 74 -20.14 -7.58 23.76
C ASP A 74 -21.37 -6.91 23.10
N ASN A 75 -21.20 -5.68 22.59
CA ASN A 75 -22.23 -4.91 21.90
C ASN A 75 -21.64 -4.15 20.71
N TRP A 76 -22.03 -4.57 19.51
CA TRP A 76 -21.53 -4.05 18.25
C TRP A 76 -21.77 -2.54 18.05
N LYS A 77 -22.94 -2.01 18.44
CA LYS A 77 -23.26 -0.58 18.24
C LYS A 77 -22.37 0.32 19.11
N ILE A 78 -22.13 -0.08 20.35
CA ILE A 78 -21.29 0.67 21.30
C ILE A 78 -19.82 0.55 20.89
N PHE A 79 -19.39 -0.65 20.49
CA PHE A 79 -18.05 -0.91 19.99
C PHE A 79 -17.71 -0.02 18.78
N LEU A 80 -18.57 -0.02 17.75
CA LEU A 80 -18.38 0.81 16.56
C LEU A 80 -18.23 2.29 16.92
N LYS A 81 -19.08 2.82 17.80
CA LYS A 81 -19.06 4.23 18.16
C LYS A 81 -17.81 4.61 18.98
N LYS A 82 -17.30 3.67 19.80
CA LYS A 82 -16.15 3.89 20.69
C LYS A 82 -14.81 3.70 19.96
N HIS A 83 -14.73 2.76 19.03
CA HIS A 83 -13.50 2.35 18.33
C HIS A 83 -13.54 2.67 16.83
N TRP A 84 -14.34 3.65 16.41
CA TRP A 84 -14.53 3.99 15.00
C TRP A 84 -13.21 4.36 14.30
N HIS A 85 -12.28 5.03 14.99
CA HIS A 85 -10.97 5.38 14.46
C HIS A 85 -10.15 4.14 14.08
N ASP A 86 -10.08 3.16 14.99
CA ASP A 86 -9.33 1.92 14.78
C ASP A 86 -9.92 1.12 13.59
N ILE A 87 -11.25 1.14 13.45
CA ILE A 87 -11.97 0.51 12.33
C ILE A 87 -11.68 1.21 11.01
N VAL A 88 -11.69 2.55 10.99
CA VAL A 88 -11.37 3.34 9.79
C VAL A 88 -9.93 3.06 9.36
N MET A 89 -9.00 3.02 10.31
CA MET A 89 -7.60 2.70 10.03
C MET A 89 -7.44 1.28 9.47
N LEU A 90 -8.13 0.30 10.08
CA LEU A 90 -8.15 -1.08 9.60
C LEU A 90 -8.69 -1.16 8.17
N ALA A 91 -9.77 -0.45 7.85
CA ALA A 91 -10.35 -0.44 6.51
C ALA A 91 -9.48 0.31 5.48
N LEU A 92 -8.70 1.31 5.91
CA LEU A 92 -7.85 2.11 5.03
C LEU A 92 -6.72 1.27 4.41
N ILE A 93 -6.13 0.34 5.16
CA ILE A 93 -5.00 -0.47 4.69
C ILE A 93 -5.34 -1.31 3.44
N PRO A 94 -6.39 -2.15 3.43
CA PRO A 94 -6.79 -2.87 2.24
C PRO A 94 -7.31 -1.94 1.14
N PHE A 95 -7.93 -0.80 1.49
CA PHE A 95 -8.37 0.18 0.50
C PHE A 95 -7.19 0.80 -0.27
N LEU A 96 -6.13 1.21 0.43
CA LEU A 96 -4.93 1.80 -0.16
C LEU A 96 -4.14 0.80 -1.01
N THR A 97 -4.01 -0.46 -0.54
CA THR A 97 -3.35 -1.52 -1.30
C THR A 97 -4.14 -1.86 -2.58
N LEU A 98 -5.48 -1.90 -2.50
CA LEU A 98 -6.33 -2.08 -3.69
C LEU A 98 -6.12 -0.97 -4.72
N PHE A 99 -5.97 0.27 -4.27
CA PHE A 99 -5.68 1.41 -5.16
C PHE A 99 -4.31 1.26 -5.86
N LYS A 100 -3.30 0.76 -5.13
CA LYS A 100 -1.97 0.44 -5.67
C LYS A 100 -2.06 -0.62 -6.79
N ILE A 101 -2.84 -1.69 -6.56
CA ILE A 101 -3.06 -2.78 -7.54
C ILE A 101 -3.73 -2.26 -8.82
N ILE A 102 -4.72 -1.38 -8.70
CA ILE A 102 -5.39 -0.78 -9.87
C ILE A 102 -4.40 0.05 -10.69
N LYS A 103 -3.55 0.86 -10.05
CA LYS A 103 -2.56 1.70 -10.74
C LYS A 103 -1.53 0.85 -11.51
N VAL A 104 -1.05 -0.24 -10.90
CA VAL A 104 -0.18 -1.22 -11.56
C VAL A 104 -0.89 -1.90 -12.73
N SER A 105 -2.14 -2.30 -12.57
CA SER A 105 -2.92 -2.94 -13.64
C SER A 105 -3.08 -2.01 -14.85
N VAL A 106 -3.36 -0.73 -14.61
CA VAL A 106 -3.46 0.28 -15.68
C VAL A 106 -2.12 0.50 -16.37
N SER A 107 -1.00 0.54 -15.64
CA SER A 107 0.33 0.70 -16.24
C SER A 107 0.69 -0.51 -17.12
N LEU A 108 0.43 -1.73 -16.65
CA LEU A 108 0.63 -2.97 -17.41
C LEU A 108 -0.20 -2.98 -18.70
N VAL A 109 -1.48 -2.58 -18.64
CA VAL A 109 -2.34 -2.49 -19.83
C VAL A 109 -1.81 -1.46 -20.83
N LYS A 110 -1.32 -0.29 -20.35
CA LYS A 110 -0.71 0.72 -21.21
C LYS A 110 0.58 0.20 -21.86
N THR A 111 1.46 -0.45 -21.09
CA THR A 111 2.70 -1.05 -21.58
C THR A 111 2.43 -2.17 -22.59
N LEU A 112 1.43 -3.01 -22.35
CA LEU A 112 1.01 -4.05 -23.28
C LEU A 112 0.43 -3.48 -24.58
N LYS A 113 -0.38 -2.41 -24.50
CA LYS A 113 -0.89 -1.71 -25.69
C LYS A 113 0.24 -1.06 -26.49
N ALA A 114 1.18 -0.40 -25.81
CA ALA A 114 2.37 0.19 -26.44
C ALA A 114 3.26 -0.90 -27.07
N SER A 115 3.44 -2.04 -26.41
CA SER A 115 4.17 -3.20 -26.93
C SER A 115 3.50 -3.79 -28.17
N LYS A 116 2.18 -4.03 -28.16
CA LYS A 116 1.43 -4.49 -29.36
C LYS A 116 1.54 -3.50 -30.52
N SER A 117 1.55 -2.20 -30.23
CA SER A 117 1.74 -1.15 -31.25
C SER A 117 3.17 -1.18 -31.81
N GLY A 118 4.18 -1.21 -30.94
CA GLY A 118 5.60 -1.31 -31.31
C GLY A 118 5.92 -2.58 -32.10
N PHE A 119 5.31 -3.72 -31.76
CA PHE A 119 5.47 -4.97 -32.48
C PHE A 119 4.87 -4.91 -33.90
N LYS A 120 3.71 -4.25 -34.07
CA LYS A 120 3.13 -4.01 -35.41
C LYS A 120 4.00 -3.08 -36.25
N VAL A 121 4.56 -2.03 -35.65
CA VAL A 121 5.47 -1.09 -36.34
C VAL A 121 6.77 -1.79 -36.73
N PHE A 122 7.36 -2.58 -35.83
CA PHE A 122 8.58 -3.35 -36.09
C PHE A 122 8.37 -4.41 -37.17
N GLN A 123 7.23 -5.12 -37.15
CA GLN A 123 6.90 -6.06 -38.22
C GLN A 123 6.68 -5.39 -39.58
N LYS A 124 6.01 -4.23 -39.61
CA LYS A 124 5.84 -3.45 -40.86
C LYS A 124 7.18 -2.92 -41.36
N ALA A 125 8.05 -2.43 -40.48
CA ALA A 125 9.40 -1.99 -40.82
C ALA A 125 10.27 -3.13 -41.35
N LYS A 126 10.19 -4.32 -40.73
CA LYS A 126 10.90 -5.54 -41.18
C LYS A 126 10.40 -6.05 -42.54
N LYS A 127 9.10 -5.92 -42.83
CA LYS A 127 8.54 -6.23 -44.17
C LYS A 127 8.98 -5.20 -45.22
N ALA A 128 8.97 -3.91 -44.87
CA ALA A 128 9.41 -2.84 -45.77
C ALA A 128 10.92 -2.94 -46.09
N SER A 129 11.76 -3.25 -45.10
CA SER A 129 13.20 -3.43 -45.31
C SER A 129 13.52 -4.67 -46.16
N LYS A 130 12.75 -5.75 -46.01
CA LYS A 130 12.90 -6.96 -46.83
C LYS A 130 12.53 -6.72 -48.30
N HIS A 131 11.55 -5.84 -48.57
CA HIS A 131 11.20 -5.41 -49.92
C HIS A 131 12.25 -4.48 -50.54
N LEU A 132 12.89 -3.61 -49.76
CA LEU A 132 13.96 -2.72 -50.21
C LEU A 132 15.28 -3.46 -50.52
N LYS A 133 15.54 -4.60 -49.86
CA LYS A 133 16.75 -5.43 -50.09
C LYS A 133 16.62 -6.43 -51.25
N SER A 134 15.45 -6.50 -51.89
CA SER A 134 15.13 -7.43 -53.00
C SER A 134 15.09 -6.74 -54.37
N LYS A 135 15.52 -5.47 -54.44
CA LYS A 135 15.62 -4.66 -55.65
C LYS A 135 17.07 -4.24 -55.82
#